data_AF-A0A1C7E6U1-F1
#
_entry.id   AF-A0A1C7E6U1-F1
#
_cell.length_a   1.000
_cell.length_b   1.000
_cell.length_c   1.000
_cell.angle_alpha   90.00
_cell.angle_beta   90.00
_cell.angle_gamma   90.00
#
_symmetry.space_group_name_H-M   'P 1'
#
loop_
_entity.id
_entity.type
_entity.pdbx_description
1 polymer ?
#
loop_
_entity_poly.entity_id
_entity_poly.type
_entity_poly.pdbx_seq_one_letter_code
_entity_poly.pdbx_strand_id
1 'polypeptide(L)'
;MEQSELKSLHKEIEKLKFHNRTLLALLGEVLEDRMHEPTVHEAIVVHDLSKAELQGFTQLIRGYSGDIKAFEQQAAGLGLKFTNLTVKGLLQGFAGSGMLSGKCEEILKSYEKN
;
A
#
# COMPACT_ATOMS: atom_id res chain seq x y z
N MET A 1 22.57 21.50 17.14
CA MET A 1 23.32 20.52 16.32
C MET A 1 22.41 19.39 15.87
N GLU A 2 21.73 18.70 16.79
CA GLU A 2 20.77 17.61 16.50
C GLU A 2 19.67 17.97 15.48
N GLN A 3 19.07 19.17 15.54
CA GLN A 3 18.06 19.56 14.55
C GLN A 3 18.60 19.68 13.12
N SER A 4 19.89 20.00 12.94
CA SER A 4 20.51 20.08 11.62
C SER A 4 20.76 18.68 11.06
N GLU A 5 21.21 17.76 11.90
CA GLU A 5 21.43 16.36 11.54
C GLU A 5 20.11 15.67 11.20
N LEU A 6 19.05 15.90 11.99
CA LEU A 6 17.72 15.36 11.74
C LEU A 6 17.13 15.88 10.43
N LYS A 7 17.29 17.17 10.13
CA LYS A 7 16.91 17.74 8.82
C LYS A 7 17.72 17.14 7.67
N SER A 8 19.00 16.89 7.86
CA SER A 8 19.86 16.25 6.86
C SER A 8 19.42 14.82 6.58
N LEU A 9 19.16 14.05 7.64
CA LEU A 9 18.70 12.66 7.54
C LEU A 9 17.34 12.59 6.82
N HIS A 10 16.42 13.50 7.15
CA HIS A 10 15.13 13.57 6.48
C HIS A 10 15.27 13.81 4.97
N LYS A 11 16.19 14.70 4.55
CA LYS A 11 16.47 14.93 3.12
C LYS A 11 17.01 13.68 2.42
N GLU A 12 17.93 12.95 3.05
CA GLU A 12 18.45 11.70 2.48
C GLU A 12 17.37 10.61 2.40
N ILE A 13 16.47 10.51 3.38
CA ILE A 13 15.32 9.60 3.31
C ILE A 13 14.40 9.96 2.15
N GLU A 14 14.05 11.23 1.97
CA GLU A 14 13.18 11.65 0.86
C GLU A 14 13.84 11.42 -0.50
N LYS A 15 15.16 11.59 -0.60
CA LYS A 15 15.94 11.24 -1.80
C LYS A 15 15.88 9.74 -2.10
N LEU A 16 16.02 8.88 -1.09
CA LEU A 16 15.88 7.43 -1.26
C LEU A 16 14.47 7.02 -1.70
N LYS A 17 13.42 7.61 -1.11
CA LYS A 17 12.04 7.37 -1.52
C LYS A 17 11.81 7.76 -2.98
N PHE A 18 12.33 8.92 -3.39
CA PHE A 18 12.26 9.36 -4.78
C PHE A 18 12.92 8.35 -5.72
N HIS A 19 14.15 7.93 -5.44
CA HIS A 19 14.83 6.93 -6.26
C HIS A 19 14.08 5.59 -6.33
N ASN A 20 13.54 5.09 -5.21
CA ASN A 20 12.78 3.84 -5.20
C ASN A 20 11.54 3.92 -6.10
N ARG A 21 10.83 5.06 -6.09
CA ARG A 21 9.68 5.28 -6.99
C ARG A 21 10.11 5.36 -8.45
N THR A 22 11.22 6.04 -8.75
CA THR A 22 11.77 6.11 -10.12
C THR A 22 12.16 4.72 -10.63
N LEU A 23 12.81 3.91 -9.80
CA LEU A 23 13.19 2.55 -10.18
C LEU A 23 11.97 1.66 -10.45
N LEU A 24 10.90 1.78 -9.65
CA LEU A 24 9.64 1.08 -9.93
C LEU A 24 9.00 1.53 -11.24
N ALA A 25 9.00 2.84 -11.53
CA ALA A 25 8.48 3.35 -12.79
C ALA A 25 9.27 2.82 -14.00
N LEU A 26 10.61 2.84 -13.94
CA LEU A 26 11.49 2.32 -14.98
C LEU A 26 11.32 0.81 -15.17
N LEU A 27 11.12 0.05 -14.08
CA LEU A 27 10.79 -1.37 -14.17
C LEU A 27 9.47 -1.59 -14.91
N GLY A 28 8.45 -0.78 -14.62
CA GLY A 28 7.19 -0.79 -15.35
C GLY A 28 7.35 -0.53 -16.84
N GLU A 29 8.17 0.45 -17.23
CA GLU A 29 8.49 0.75 -18.64
C GLU A 29 9.22 -0.40 -19.34
N VAL A 30 10.11 -1.12 -18.65
CA VAL A 30 10.87 -2.23 -19.24
C VAL A 30 10.05 -3.51 -19.31
N LEU A 31 9.19 -3.74 -18.32
CA LEU A 31 8.49 -5.01 -18.14
C LEU A 31 7.06 -4.98 -18.69
N GLU A 32 6.52 -3.81 -19.05
CA GLU A 32 5.18 -3.54 -19.61
C GLU A 32 4.13 -4.56 -19.12
N ASP A 33 3.94 -5.64 -19.88
CA ASP A 33 2.93 -6.67 -19.67
C ASP A 33 3.20 -7.63 -18.50
N ARG A 34 4.36 -7.58 -17.85
CA ARG A 34 4.70 -8.48 -16.73
C ARG A 34 4.40 -7.90 -15.36
N MET A 35 4.00 -6.62 -15.28
CA MET A 35 3.67 -5.94 -14.01
C MET A 35 2.15 -5.74 -13.82
N HIS A 36 1.32 -6.59 -14.42
CA HIS A 36 -0.13 -6.51 -14.30
C HIS A 36 -0.64 -6.72 -12.86
N GLU A 37 0.09 -7.48 -12.05
CA GLU A 37 -0.24 -7.73 -10.65
C GLU A 37 0.81 -7.08 -9.76
N PRO A 38 0.50 -5.95 -9.10
CA PRO A 38 1.46 -5.32 -8.20
C PRO A 38 1.78 -6.28 -7.05
N THR A 39 3.03 -6.25 -6.59
CA THR A 39 3.44 -6.93 -5.37
C THR A 39 3.21 -6.06 -4.14
N VAL A 40 3.23 -6.67 -2.96
CA VAL A 40 3.08 -5.95 -1.68
C VAL A 40 4.24 -4.98 -1.47
N HIS A 41 5.45 -5.32 -1.94
CA HIS A 41 6.62 -4.46 -1.81
C HIS A 41 6.51 -3.21 -2.70
N GLU A 42 5.98 -3.37 -3.91
CA GLU A 42 5.69 -2.25 -4.81
C GLU A 42 4.65 -1.34 -4.20
N ALA A 43 3.55 -1.91 -3.68
CA ALA A 43 2.49 -1.14 -3.04
C ALA A 43 2.99 -0.38 -1.80
N ILE A 44 3.88 -0.97 -0.99
CA ILE A 44 4.52 -0.30 0.16
C ILE A 44 5.33 0.91 -0.29
N VAL A 45 6.14 0.79 -1.35
CA VAL A 45 6.98 1.88 -1.85
C VAL A 45 6.13 2.99 -2.49
N VAL A 46 5.14 2.62 -3.30
CA VAL A 46 4.23 3.56 -3.98
C VAL A 46 3.45 4.37 -2.96
N HIS A 47 2.93 3.72 -1.92
CA HIS A 47 2.10 4.36 -0.91
C HIS A 47 2.87 4.88 0.30
N ASP A 48 4.21 4.77 0.30
CA ASP A 48 5.08 5.22 1.40
C ASP A 48 4.64 4.69 2.77
N LEU A 49 4.31 3.39 2.85
CA LEU A 49 3.81 2.81 4.09
C LEU A 49 4.94 2.56 5.10
N SER A 50 4.74 3.04 6.32
CA SER A 50 5.53 2.62 7.47
C SER A 50 5.16 1.20 7.91
N LYS A 51 6.04 0.60 8.73
CA LYS A 51 5.79 -0.72 9.33
C LYS A 51 4.49 -0.76 10.16
N ALA A 52 4.21 0.31 10.91
CA ALA A 52 3.02 0.38 11.76
C ALA A 52 1.73 0.47 10.91
N GLU A 53 1.74 1.29 9.84
CA GLU A 53 0.63 1.39 8.89
C GLU A 53 0.38 0.04 8.19
N LEU A 54 1.44 -0.65 7.76
CA LEU A 54 1.33 -1.98 7.15
C LEU A 54 0.73 -3.01 8.11
N GLN A 55 1.16 -3.00 9.37
CA GLN A 55 0.61 -3.88 10.41
C GLN A 55 -0.86 -3.57 10.67
N GLY A 56 -1.23 -2.29 10.81
CA GLY A 56 -2.62 -1.86 10.99
C GLY A 56 -3.51 -2.30 9.84
N PHE A 57 -3.06 -2.10 8.60
CA PHE A 57 -3.79 -2.53 7.41
C PHE A 57 -3.93 -4.05 7.31
N THR A 58 -2.88 -4.80 7.67
CA THR A 58 -2.92 -6.26 7.72
C THR A 58 -3.95 -6.77 8.73
N GLN A 59 -4.05 -6.14 9.89
CA GLN A 59 -5.07 -6.50 10.89
C GLN A 59 -6.48 -6.14 10.43
N LEU A 60 -6.64 -5.01 9.75
CA LEU A 60 -7.91 -4.61 9.15
C LEU A 60 -8.41 -5.64 8.13
N ILE A 61 -7.53 -6.13 7.23
CA ILE A 61 -7.88 -7.19 6.27
C ILE A 61 -8.32 -8.47 6.99
N ARG A 62 -7.58 -8.89 8.03
CA ARG A 62 -7.92 -10.09 8.81
C ARG A 62 -9.26 -9.97 9.54
N GLY A 63 -9.59 -8.77 9.99
CA GLY A 63 -10.85 -8.45 10.67
C GLY A 63 -12.05 -8.26 9.75
N TYR A 64 -11.88 -8.37 8.42
CA TYR A 64 -12.97 -8.14 7.49
C TYR A 64 -14.13 -9.15 7.66
N SER A 65 -15.32 -8.60 7.90
CA SER A 65 -16.56 -9.33 8.22
C SER A 65 -17.62 -9.27 7.12
N GLY A 66 -17.30 -8.74 5.95
CA GLY A 66 -18.24 -8.61 4.81
C GLY A 66 -18.84 -7.22 4.61
N ASP A 67 -18.76 -6.31 5.60
CA ASP A 67 -19.22 -4.92 5.45
C ASP A 67 -18.12 -4.03 4.86
N ILE A 68 -18.27 -3.69 3.58
CA ILE A 68 -17.28 -2.88 2.86
C ILE A 68 -17.29 -1.40 3.29
N LYS A 69 -18.43 -0.85 3.72
CA LYS A 69 -18.49 0.54 4.19
C LYS A 69 -17.79 0.68 5.53
N ALA A 70 -18.01 -0.28 6.43
CA ALA A 70 -17.28 -0.34 7.70
C ALA A 70 -15.77 -0.53 7.48
N PHE A 71 -15.38 -1.34 6.49
CA PHE A 71 -13.98 -1.53 6.12
C PHE A 71 -13.33 -0.23 5.60
N GLU A 72 -13.99 0.50 4.69
CA GLU A 72 -13.51 1.79 4.17
C GLU A 72 -13.34 2.82 5.29
N GLN A 73 -14.31 2.91 6.20
CA GLN A 73 -14.24 3.83 7.36
C GLN A 73 -13.06 3.50 8.28
N GLN A 74 -12.86 2.21 8.58
CA GLN A 74 -11.73 1.78 9.40
C GLN A 74 -10.39 2.01 8.68
N ALA A 75 -10.34 1.81 7.36
CA ALA A 75 -9.15 2.08 6.56
C ALA A 75 -8.80 3.57 6.58
N ALA A 76 -9.78 4.46 6.38
CA ALA A 76 -9.59 5.90 6.49
C ALA A 76 -9.07 6.33 7.87
N GLY A 77 -9.45 5.60 8.93
CA GLY A 77 -8.96 5.80 10.29
C GLY A 77 -7.49 5.46 10.52
N LEU A 78 -6.84 4.68 9.63
CA LEU A 78 -5.42 4.35 9.72
C LEU A 78 -4.51 5.53 9.34
N GLY A 79 -5.03 6.51 8.60
CA GLY A 79 -4.32 7.74 8.23
C GLY A 79 -4.70 8.26 6.86
N LEU A 80 -4.30 9.50 6.57
CA LEU A 80 -4.66 10.23 5.35
C LEU A 80 -4.22 9.54 4.04
N LYS A 81 -3.23 8.64 4.11
CA LYS A 81 -2.74 7.88 2.95
C LYS A 81 -3.74 6.81 2.48
N PHE A 82 -4.61 6.33 3.37
CA PHE A 82 -5.55 5.23 3.11
C PHE A 82 -6.83 5.70 2.42
N THR A 83 -6.68 6.30 1.25
CA THR A 83 -7.80 6.60 0.34
C THR A 83 -8.36 5.31 -0.26
N ASN A 84 -9.59 5.33 -0.78
CA ASN A 84 -10.17 4.17 -1.47
C ASN A 84 -9.29 3.64 -2.60
N LEU A 85 -8.62 4.52 -3.34
CA LEU A 85 -7.69 4.13 -4.41
C LEU A 85 -6.47 3.41 -3.83
N THR A 86 -5.86 3.98 -2.79
CA THR A 86 -4.72 3.38 -2.08
C THR A 86 -5.10 2.02 -1.49
N VAL A 87 -6.26 1.92 -0.85
CA VAL A 87 -6.76 0.70 -0.24
C VAL A 87 -6.95 -0.39 -1.28
N LYS A 88 -7.57 -0.08 -2.42
CA LYS A 88 -7.71 -1.03 -3.54
C LYS A 88 -6.35 -1.48 -4.08
N GLY A 89 -5.42 -0.55 -4.31
CA GLY A 89 -4.07 -0.87 -4.78
C GLY A 89 -3.30 -1.76 -3.79
N LEU A 90 -3.43 -1.51 -2.49
CA LEU A 90 -2.84 -2.36 -1.46
C LEU A 90 -3.47 -3.75 -1.43
N LEU A 91 -4.80 -3.87 -1.54
CA LEU A 91 -5.48 -5.16 -1.59
C LEU A 91 -5.02 -6.00 -2.80
N GLN A 92 -4.87 -5.37 -3.96
CA GLN A 92 -4.31 -6.00 -5.16
C GLN A 92 -2.86 -6.44 -4.92
N GLY A 93 -2.04 -5.56 -4.32
CA GLY A 93 -0.65 -5.84 -3.94
C GLY A 93 -0.50 -7.05 -3.03
N PHE A 94 -1.36 -7.14 -2.02
CA PHE A 94 -1.41 -8.25 -1.09
C PHE A 94 -1.87 -9.54 -1.77
N ALA A 95 -2.95 -9.48 -2.56
CA ALA A 95 -3.48 -10.63 -3.29
C ALA A 95 -2.47 -11.22 -4.28
N GLY A 96 -1.86 -10.38 -5.14
CA GLY A 96 -0.86 -10.80 -6.13
C GLY A 96 0.42 -11.37 -5.50
N SER A 97 0.71 -11.02 -4.25
CA SER A 97 1.83 -11.60 -3.48
C SER A 97 1.46 -12.88 -2.71
N GLY A 98 0.23 -13.37 -2.84
CA GLY A 98 -0.29 -14.51 -2.06
C GLY A 98 -0.52 -14.21 -0.58
N MET A 99 -0.41 -12.95 -0.16
CA MET A 99 -0.56 -12.55 1.25
C MET A 99 -2.03 -12.26 1.56
N LEU A 100 -2.64 -13.07 2.44
CA LEU A 100 -4.08 -12.95 2.77
C LEU A 100 -4.98 -12.98 1.52
N SER A 101 -4.56 -13.66 0.44
CA SER A 101 -5.19 -13.58 -0.88
C SER A 101 -6.70 -13.81 -0.84
N GLY A 102 -7.17 -14.87 -0.18
CA GLY A 102 -8.61 -15.15 -0.08
C GLY A 102 -9.42 -14.02 0.57
N LYS A 103 -8.88 -13.38 1.62
CA LYS A 103 -9.53 -12.23 2.27
C LYS A 103 -9.44 -10.97 1.41
N CYS A 104 -8.31 -10.74 0.74
CA CYS A 104 -8.15 -9.59 -0.14
C CYS A 104 -9.09 -9.68 -1.35
N GLU A 105 -9.22 -10.86 -1.97
CA GLU A 105 -10.15 -11.12 -3.06
C GLU A 105 -11.61 -10.99 -2.62
N GLU A 106 -11.95 -11.44 -1.40
CA GLU A 106 -13.28 -11.26 -0.82
C GLU A 106 -13.64 -9.77 -0.73
N ILE A 107 -12.73 -8.94 -0.21
CA ILE A 107 -12.91 -7.49 -0.07
C ILE A 107 -12.99 -6.83 -1.46
N LEU A 108 -12.11 -7.19 -2.40
CA LEU A 108 -12.09 -6.64 -3.76
C LEU A 108 -13.40 -6.93 -4.50
N LYS A 109 -13.95 -8.14 -4.39
CA LYS A 109 -15.27 -8.48 -4.97
C LYS A 109 -16.41 -7.67 -4.36
N SER A 110 -16.32 -7.32 -3.08
CA SER A 110 -17.31 -6.45 -2.43
C SER A 110 -17.28 -5.01 -2.96
N TYR A 111 -16.15 -4.54 -3.47
CA TYR A 111 -16.07 -3.24 -4.16
C TYR A 111 -16.70 -3.24 -5.55
N GLU A 112 -16.79 -4.39 -6.22
CA GLU A 112 -17.40 -4.50 -7.56
C GLU A 112 -18.93 -4.60 -7.50
N LYS A 113 -19.47 -4.97 -6.34
CA LYS A 113 -20.91 -5.17 -6.11
C LYS A 113 -21.64 -3.93 -5.56
N ASN A 114 -20.90 -2.89 -5.20
CA ASN A 114 -21.39 -1.62 -4.66
C ASN A 114 -21.24 -0.49 -5.68
#